data_AF-A0A970H682-F1
#
_entry.id   AF-A0A970H682-F1
#
_cell.length_a   1.000
_cell.length_b   1.000
_cell.length_c   1.000
_cell.angle_alpha   90.00
_cell.angle_beta   90.00
_cell.angle_gamma   90.00
#
_symmetry.space_group_name_H-M   'P 1'
#
loop_
_entity.id
_entity.type
_entity.pdbx_description
1 polymer ?
#
loop_
_entity_poly.entity_id
_entity_poly.type
_entity_poly.pdbx_seq_one_letter_code
_entity_poly.pdbx_strand_id
1 'polypeptide(L)'
;MKYSIKGYMEFVKGFYKDMSKPRRILFTLLCICLSFYISAVTFLAYSEIHVASLLRFFIYAFVFFNLLVFFCHKLKNKYIKVNAEKSKLNKRTFFFCSLICFVILFVTFLAYFPGGISPDNVSQWKQIQSFEFDNWHPVFHTFLMYLTTRIVNSYPFVIFVQIVFFSIAMGYLLSTLESWGFSKKVLMTVELFVVLNPLVR
;
A
#
# COMPACT_ATOMS: atom_id res chain seq x y z
N MET A 1 7.04 -29.31 -19.52
CA MET A 1 7.96 -28.27 -19.00
C MET A 1 8.48 -28.74 -17.64
N LYS A 2 9.60 -29.49 -17.58
CA LYS A 2 10.13 -30.07 -16.33
C LYS A 2 10.85 -28.97 -15.54
N TYR A 3 10.16 -28.35 -14.59
CA TYR A 3 10.83 -27.50 -13.59
C TYR A 3 11.56 -28.39 -12.59
N SER A 4 12.82 -28.73 -12.89
CA SER A 4 13.74 -29.31 -11.90
C SER A 4 14.00 -28.28 -10.79
N ILE A 5 14.17 -28.73 -9.54
CA ILE A 5 14.62 -27.89 -8.41
C ILE A 5 15.85 -27.06 -8.80
N LYS A 6 16.74 -27.64 -9.62
CA LYS A 6 17.92 -26.97 -10.18
C LYS A 6 17.56 -25.77 -11.05
N GLY A 7 16.54 -25.90 -11.91
CA GLY A 7 16.03 -24.81 -12.74
C GLY A 7 15.36 -23.69 -11.94
N TYR A 8 14.70 -24.01 -10.83
CA TYR A 8 14.18 -22.99 -9.91
C TYR A 8 15.31 -22.21 -9.20
N MET A 9 16.35 -22.91 -8.74
CA MET A 9 17.50 -22.26 -8.10
C MET A 9 18.27 -21.37 -9.09
N GLU A 10 18.44 -21.79 -10.33
CA GLU A 10 19.04 -20.97 -11.39
C GLU A 10 18.17 -19.76 -11.73
N PHE A 11 16.84 -19.92 -11.77
CA PHE A 11 15.88 -18.83 -11.96
C PHE A 11 15.99 -17.76 -10.87
N VAL A 12 15.98 -18.16 -9.60
CA VAL A 12 16.13 -17.24 -8.45
C VAL A 12 17.48 -16.54 -8.49
N LYS A 13 18.57 -17.27 -8.76
CA LYS A 13 19.91 -16.67 -8.93
C LYS A 13 19.95 -15.64 -10.05
N GLY A 14 19.27 -15.91 -11.17
CA GLY A 14 19.18 -14.99 -12.31
C GLY A 14 18.49 -13.67 -11.97
N PHE A 15 17.42 -13.68 -11.17
CA PHE A 15 16.73 -12.45 -10.77
C PHE A 15 17.61 -11.53 -9.91
N TYR A 16 18.34 -12.10 -8.96
CA TYR A 16 19.17 -11.37 -8.02
C TYR A 16 20.53 -10.96 -8.59
N LYS A 17 20.92 -11.46 -9.76
CA LYS A 17 22.26 -11.27 -10.35
C LYS A 17 22.62 -9.79 -10.55
N ASP A 18 21.65 -8.97 -10.94
CA ASP A 18 21.87 -7.55 -11.26
C ASP A 18 21.71 -6.63 -10.04
N MET A 19 21.40 -7.17 -8.86
CA MET A 19 21.14 -6.37 -7.67
C MET A 19 22.39 -6.24 -6.80
N SER A 20 22.66 -5.02 -6.32
CA SER A 20 23.67 -4.82 -5.28
C SER A 20 23.26 -5.55 -3.99
N LYS A 21 24.26 -6.00 -3.22
CA LYS A 21 24.05 -6.71 -1.94
C LYS A 21 23.03 -6.03 -1.01
N PRO A 22 23.08 -4.70 -0.74
CA PRO A 22 22.09 -4.06 0.13
C PRO A 22 20.68 -4.06 -0.46
N ARG A 23 20.54 -3.82 -1.77
CA ARG A 23 19.22 -3.86 -2.45
C ARG A 23 18.60 -5.25 -2.43
N ARG A 24 19.43 -6.28 -2.62
CA ARG A 24 19.01 -7.68 -2.53
C ARG A 24 18.51 -8.03 -1.12
N ILE A 25 19.23 -7.61 -0.08
CA ILE A 25 18.83 -7.84 1.32
C ILE A 25 17.49 -7.16 1.60
N LEU A 26 17.38 -5.87 1.25
CA LEU A 26 16.15 -5.10 1.45
C LEU A 26 14.96 -5.73 0.71
N PHE A 27 15.13 -6.06 -0.58
CA PHE A 27 14.07 -6.70 -1.36
C PHE A 27 13.63 -8.04 -0.74
N THR A 28 14.60 -8.87 -0.33
CA THR A 28 14.29 -10.16 0.29
C THR A 28 13.50 -9.97 1.58
N LEU A 29 13.91 -9.01 2.41
CA LEU A 29 13.22 -8.66 3.66
C LEU A 29 11.79 -8.18 3.39
N LEU A 30 11.60 -7.30 2.41
CA LEU A 30 10.26 -6.83 2.03
C LEU A 30 9.36 -7.98 1.54
N CYS A 31 9.89 -8.90 0.73
CA CYS A 31 9.14 -10.07 0.28
C CYS A 31 8.78 -11.01 1.44
N ILE A 32 9.67 -11.17 2.43
CA ILE A 32 9.38 -11.96 3.64
C ILE A 32 8.28 -11.28 4.45
N CYS A 33 8.41 -9.99 4.74
CA CYS A 33 7.39 -9.24 5.49
C CYS A 33 6.01 -9.32 4.81
N LEU A 34 5.98 -9.13 3.49
CA LEU A 34 4.74 -9.20 2.73
C LEU A 34 4.15 -10.62 2.69
N SER A 35 4.98 -11.66 2.54
CA SER A 35 4.48 -13.04 2.53
C SER A 35 3.95 -13.47 3.89
N PHE A 36 4.58 -13.03 4.97
CA PHE A 36 4.09 -13.23 6.34
C PHE A 36 2.77 -12.52 6.55
N TYR A 37 2.64 -11.26 6.12
CA TYR A 37 1.40 -10.51 6.22
C TYR A 37 0.24 -11.20 5.46
N ILE A 38 0.46 -11.58 4.20
CA ILE A 38 -0.56 -12.27 3.40
C ILE A 38 -0.94 -13.60 4.06
N SER A 39 0.04 -14.39 4.49
CA SER A 39 -0.22 -15.65 5.20
C SER A 39 -1.01 -15.44 6.50
N ALA A 40 -0.68 -14.39 7.25
CA ALA A 40 -1.37 -14.07 8.49
C ALA A 40 -2.83 -13.70 8.24
N VAL A 41 -3.10 -12.83 7.26
CA VAL A 41 -4.47 -12.38 6.95
C VAL A 41 -5.30 -13.49 6.33
N THR A 42 -4.74 -14.28 5.40
CA THR A 42 -5.48 -15.34 4.69
C THR A 42 -5.76 -16.58 5.54
N PHE A 43 -4.90 -16.88 6.50
CA PHE A 43 -4.97 -18.12 7.26
C PHE A 43 -5.01 -17.89 8.77
N LEU A 44 -3.99 -17.22 9.33
CA LEU A 44 -3.82 -17.14 10.78
C LEU A 44 -4.98 -16.39 11.46
N ALA A 45 -5.48 -15.32 10.83
CA ALA A 45 -6.57 -14.49 11.34
C ALA A 45 -7.89 -15.26 11.54
N TYR A 46 -8.08 -16.39 10.84
CA TYR A 46 -9.27 -17.22 10.90
C TYR A 46 -9.04 -18.58 11.59
N SER A 47 -7.82 -18.82 12.07
CA SER A 47 -7.44 -20.09 12.69
C SER A 47 -7.20 -19.93 14.19
N GLU A 48 -7.61 -20.91 14.98
CA GLU A 48 -7.14 -21.01 16.36
C GLU A 48 -5.63 -21.25 16.42
N ILE A 49 -4.96 -20.62 17.39
CA ILE A 49 -3.51 -20.67 17.55
C ILE A 49 -3.10 -22.00 18.19
N HIS A 50 -2.79 -22.99 17.35
CA HIS A 50 -2.20 -24.27 17.73
C HIS A 50 -0.97 -24.61 16.87
N VAL A 51 -0.13 -25.57 17.28
CA VAL A 51 1.11 -25.92 16.57
C VAL A 51 0.89 -26.22 15.07
N ALA A 52 -0.18 -26.95 14.74
CA ALA A 52 -0.53 -27.26 13.35
C ALA A 52 -0.95 -26.03 12.52
N SER A 53 -1.53 -25.00 13.15
CA SER A 53 -1.85 -23.73 12.48
C SER A 53 -0.57 -22.94 12.18
N LEU A 54 0.38 -22.89 13.12
CA LEU A 54 1.66 -22.21 12.94
C LEU A 54 2.48 -22.87 11.83
N LEU A 55 2.51 -24.20 11.76
CA LEU A 55 3.20 -24.90 10.69
C LEU A 55 2.61 -24.57 9.30
N ARG A 56 1.28 -24.54 9.18
CA ARG A 56 0.58 -24.16 7.94
C ARG A 56 0.84 -22.70 7.56
N PHE A 57 0.87 -21.80 8.54
CA PHE A 57 1.23 -20.40 8.32
C PHE A 57 2.62 -20.25 7.68
N PHE A 58 3.64 -20.98 8.16
CA PHE A 58 4.97 -20.94 7.56
C PHE A 58 5.01 -21.55 6.15
N ILE A 59 4.25 -22.62 5.91
CA ILE A 59 4.11 -23.20 4.57
C ILE A 59 3.51 -22.17 3.60
N TYR A 60 2.41 -21.52 3.98
CA TYR A 60 1.78 -20.49 3.15
C TYR A 60 2.72 -19.28 2.93
N ALA A 61 3.40 -18.81 3.98
CA ALA A 61 4.36 -17.71 3.87
C ALA A 61 5.51 -18.06 2.91
N PHE A 62 5.99 -19.31 2.92
CA PHE A 62 6.98 -19.78 1.96
C PHE A 62 6.40 -19.82 0.53
N VAL A 63 5.21 -20.35 0.33
CA VAL A 63 4.55 -20.37 -0.99
C VAL A 63 4.39 -18.94 -1.53
N PHE A 64 3.84 -18.02 -0.73
CA PHE A 64 3.66 -16.63 -1.14
C PHE A 64 4.98 -15.92 -1.43
N PHE A 65 6.03 -16.17 -0.65
CA PHE A 65 7.37 -15.62 -0.93
C PHE A 65 7.86 -16.03 -2.34
N ASN A 66 7.78 -17.33 -2.66
CA ASN A 66 8.22 -17.82 -3.96
C ASN A 66 7.35 -17.28 -5.10
N LEU A 67 6.03 -17.16 -4.91
CA LEU A 67 5.12 -16.54 -5.88
C LEU A 67 5.47 -15.07 -6.12
N LEU A 68 5.72 -14.29 -5.06
CA LEU A 68 6.09 -12.87 -5.17
C LEU A 68 7.39 -12.71 -5.98
N VAL A 69 8.44 -13.48 -5.66
CA VAL A 69 9.71 -13.44 -6.42
C VAL A 69 9.48 -13.82 -7.87
N PHE A 70 8.70 -14.86 -8.13
CA PHE A 70 8.37 -15.32 -9.48
C PHE A 70 7.65 -14.24 -10.30
N PHE A 71 6.59 -13.63 -9.77
CA PHE A 71 5.85 -12.56 -10.45
C PHE A 71 6.72 -11.32 -10.65
N CYS A 72 7.49 -10.89 -9.65
CA CYS A 72 8.42 -9.76 -9.78
C CYS A 72 9.43 -9.98 -10.91
N HIS A 73 10.00 -11.17 -11.04
CA HIS A 73 10.93 -11.49 -12.13
C HIS A 73 10.23 -11.46 -13.49
N LYS A 74 9.04 -12.06 -13.61
CA LYS A 74 8.26 -12.08 -14.86
C LYS A 74 7.82 -10.67 -15.30
N LEU A 75 7.50 -9.81 -14.34
CA LEU A 75 7.00 -8.46 -14.61
C LEU A 75 8.13 -7.45 -14.85
N LYS A 76 9.33 -7.65 -14.26
CA LYS A 76 10.51 -6.78 -14.43
C LYS A 76 10.73 -6.40 -15.88
N ASN A 77 10.84 -7.37 -16.78
CA ASN A 77 11.19 -7.10 -18.18
C ASN A 77 10.02 -6.57 -19.04
N LYS A 78 8.77 -6.75 -18.60
CA LYS A 78 7.58 -6.38 -19.40
C LYS A 78 7.08 -4.97 -19.09
N TYR A 79 7.12 -4.55 -17.82
CA TYR A 79 6.49 -3.31 -17.37
C TYR A 79 7.42 -2.33 -16.66
N ILE A 80 8.64 -2.76 -16.32
CA ILE A 80 9.60 -1.95 -15.56
C ILE A 80 10.89 -1.86 -16.36
N LYS A 81 11.03 -0.80 -17.16
CA LYS A 81 12.35 -0.42 -17.68
C LYS A 81 13.09 0.25 -16.54
N VAL A 82 13.67 -0.53 -15.63
CA VAL A 82 14.47 0.00 -14.51
C VAL A 82 15.65 0.75 -15.13
N ASN A 83 15.53 2.07 -15.25
CA ASN A 83 16.68 2.90 -15.58
C ASN A 83 17.61 2.85 -14.37
N ALA A 84 18.91 2.64 -14.61
CA ALA A 84 19.92 2.67 -13.54
C ALA A 84 19.94 4.02 -12.81
N GLU A 85 19.52 5.08 -13.51
CA GLU A 85 19.40 6.44 -13.02
C GLU A 85 17.94 6.87 -12.92
N LYS A 86 17.54 7.32 -11.72
CA LYS A 86 16.22 7.91 -11.46
C LYS A 86 16.09 9.19 -12.30
N SER A 87 15.06 9.26 -13.13
CA SER A 87 14.78 10.50 -13.87
C SER A 87 14.19 11.57 -12.95
N LYS A 88 14.08 12.81 -13.42
CA LYS A 88 13.44 13.88 -12.64
C LYS A 88 11.95 13.56 -12.43
N LEU A 89 11.42 13.95 -11.28
CA LEU A 89 9.98 13.86 -10.98
C LEU A 89 9.18 14.60 -12.05
N ASN A 90 8.21 13.90 -12.64
CA ASN A 90 7.33 14.48 -13.64
C ASN A 90 6.20 15.24 -12.95
N LYS A 91 6.29 16.57 -12.96
CA LYS A 91 5.28 17.47 -12.38
C LYS A 91 3.89 17.25 -12.98
N ARG A 92 3.79 16.94 -14.28
CA ARG A 92 2.49 16.71 -14.94
C ARG A 92 1.80 15.48 -14.36
N THR A 93 2.54 14.38 -14.21
CA THR A 93 2.00 13.16 -13.60
C THR A 93 1.63 13.39 -12.15
N PHE A 94 2.47 14.10 -11.39
CA PHE A 94 2.17 14.47 -10.01
C PHE A 94 0.82 15.19 -9.90
N PHE A 95 0.65 16.32 -10.60
CA PHE A 95 -0.58 17.12 -10.51
C PHE A 95 -1.79 16.37 -11.09
N PHE A 96 -1.62 15.63 -12.19
CA PHE A 96 -2.71 14.90 -12.83
C PHE A 96 -3.25 13.77 -11.94
N CYS A 97 -2.37 12.93 -11.40
CA CYS A 97 -2.76 11.86 -10.48
C CYS A 97 -3.36 12.43 -9.19
N SER A 98 -2.73 13.44 -8.58
CA SER A 98 -3.32 14.11 -7.41
C SER A 98 -4.71 14.67 -7.68
N LEU A 99 -4.93 15.28 -8.86
CA LEU A 99 -6.24 15.82 -9.22
C LEU A 99 -7.28 14.71 -9.42
N ILE A 100 -6.93 13.62 -10.13
CA ILE A 100 -7.84 12.49 -10.32
C ILE A 100 -8.23 11.87 -8.98
N CYS A 101 -7.24 11.58 -8.13
CA CYS A 101 -7.47 11.03 -6.80
C CYS A 101 -8.38 11.95 -5.97
N PHE A 102 -8.08 13.25 -5.96
CA PHE A 102 -8.88 14.25 -5.25
C PHE A 102 -10.32 14.28 -5.76
N VAL A 103 -10.54 14.36 -7.08
CA VAL A 103 -11.88 14.47 -7.67
C VAL A 103 -12.72 13.24 -7.32
N ILE A 104 -12.18 12.03 -7.48
CA ILE A 104 -12.92 10.80 -7.19
C ILE A 104 -13.29 10.70 -5.71
N LEU A 105 -12.33 10.96 -4.81
CA LEU A 105 -12.57 10.89 -3.37
C LEU A 105 -13.49 12.01 -2.89
N PHE A 106 -13.36 13.22 -3.43
CA PHE A 106 -14.20 14.36 -3.06
C PHE A 106 -15.64 14.20 -3.54
N VAL A 107 -15.87 13.72 -4.77
CA VAL A 107 -17.22 13.38 -5.25
C VAL A 107 -17.82 12.28 -4.39
N THR A 108 -17.04 11.28 -4.00
CA THR A 108 -17.48 10.23 -3.08
C THR A 108 -17.87 10.81 -1.72
N PHE A 109 -17.04 11.69 -1.16
CA PHE A 109 -17.34 12.38 0.09
C PHE A 109 -18.66 13.16 0.02
N LEU A 110 -18.89 13.93 -1.04
CA LEU A 110 -20.14 14.68 -1.23
C LEU A 110 -21.37 13.78 -1.39
N ALA A 111 -21.21 12.61 -2.01
CA ALA A 111 -22.33 11.69 -2.26
C ALA A 111 -22.75 10.90 -1.01
N TYR A 112 -21.79 10.56 -0.13
CA TYR A 112 -22.03 9.66 0.99
C TYR A 112 -22.13 10.36 2.34
N PHE A 113 -21.49 11.51 2.56
CA PHE A 113 -21.49 12.18 3.86
C PHE A 113 -22.91 12.68 4.24
N PRO A 114 -23.39 12.49 5.49
CA PRO A 114 -22.70 11.96 6.67
C PRO A 114 -22.78 10.43 6.85
N GLY A 115 -23.30 9.70 5.87
CA GLY A 115 -23.28 8.23 5.86
C GLY A 115 -21.90 7.65 5.54
N GLY A 116 -21.75 6.33 5.75
CA GLY A 116 -20.53 5.60 5.42
C GLY A 116 -19.34 5.86 6.35
N ILE A 117 -19.56 6.46 7.52
CA ILE A 117 -18.49 6.70 8.50
C ILE A 117 -18.21 5.39 9.26
N SER A 118 -16.95 4.95 9.27
CA SER A 118 -16.54 3.76 10.02
C SER A 118 -16.64 3.98 11.55
N PRO A 119 -16.90 2.92 12.35
CA PRO A 119 -16.91 3.01 13.81
C PRO A 119 -15.59 3.56 14.39
N ASP A 120 -14.46 3.19 13.78
CA ASP A 120 -13.14 3.65 14.21
C ASP A 120 -13.00 5.17 14.03
N ASN A 121 -13.50 5.72 12.92
CA ASN A 121 -13.46 7.15 12.66
C ASN A 121 -14.35 7.93 13.64
N VAL A 122 -15.51 7.39 14.01
CA VAL A 122 -16.39 7.98 15.04
C VAL A 122 -15.70 7.96 16.41
N SER A 123 -15.06 6.85 16.76
CA SER A 123 -14.30 6.72 18.00
C SER A 123 -13.17 7.76 18.05
N GLN A 124 -12.33 7.83 17.01
CA GLN A 124 -11.24 8.81 16.93
C GLN A 124 -11.74 10.25 17.00
N TRP A 125 -12.85 10.56 16.31
CA TRP A 125 -13.47 11.88 16.41
C TRP A 125 -13.89 12.18 17.86
N LYS A 126 -14.54 11.22 18.55
CA LYS A 126 -14.94 11.38 19.96
C LYS A 126 -13.72 11.58 20.87
N GLN A 127 -12.65 10.79 20.71
CA GLN A 127 -11.42 10.92 21.50
C GLN A 127 -10.83 12.33 21.40
N ILE A 128 -10.90 12.96 20.23
CA ILE A 128 -10.42 14.33 20.01
C ILE A 128 -11.30 15.36 20.72
N GLN A 129 -12.61 15.13 20.78
CA GLN A 129 -13.53 16.05 21.47
C GLN A 129 -13.47 15.89 22.99
N SER A 130 -13.30 14.66 23.51
CA SER A 130 -13.24 14.39 24.96
C SER A 130 -11.83 14.43 25.55
N PHE A 131 -10.78 14.39 24.72
CA PHE A 131 -9.39 14.17 25.14
C PHE A 131 -9.15 12.88 25.94
N GLU A 132 -10.05 11.91 25.81
CA GLU A 132 -9.92 10.57 26.40
C GLU A 132 -9.42 9.62 25.31
N PHE A 133 -8.12 9.32 25.33
CA PHE A 133 -7.50 8.42 24.35
C PHE A 133 -7.48 6.99 24.88
N ASP A 134 -7.87 6.04 24.04
CA ASP A 134 -7.66 4.62 24.30
C ASP A 134 -6.30 4.14 23.76
N ASN A 135 -5.91 2.93 24.13
CA ASN A 135 -4.68 2.29 23.70
C ASN A 135 -4.90 1.30 22.55
N TRP A 136 -6.07 1.33 21.90
CA TRP A 136 -6.43 0.39 20.84
C TRP A 136 -5.67 0.68 19.54
N HIS A 137 -5.41 1.97 19.25
CA HIS A 137 -4.62 2.39 18.10
C HIS A 137 -3.50 3.37 18.50
N PRO A 138 -2.38 3.42 17.75
CA PRO A 138 -1.40 4.48 17.93
C PRO A 138 -2.02 5.87 17.74
N VAL A 139 -1.87 6.73 18.75
CA VAL A 139 -2.51 8.07 18.82
C VAL A 139 -2.12 9.02 17.68
N PHE A 140 -1.06 8.70 16.92
CA PHE A 140 -0.52 9.58 15.89
C PHE A 140 -1.58 10.05 14.87
N HIS A 141 -2.42 9.15 14.35
CA HIS A 141 -3.46 9.53 13.41
C HIS A 141 -4.52 10.44 14.05
N THR A 142 -4.99 10.07 15.25
CA THR A 142 -5.94 10.88 16.04
C THR A 142 -5.38 12.27 16.33
N PHE A 143 -4.07 12.39 16.57
CA PHE A 143 -3.43 13.67 16.79
C PHE A 143 -3.37 14.54 15.53
N LEU A 144 -3.14 13.96 14.35
CA LEU A 144 -3.23 14.69 13.08
C LEU A 144 -4.64 15.24 12.82
N MET A 145 -5.66 14.45 13.14
CA MET A 145 -7.05 14.91 13.10
C MET A 145 -7.27 16.08 14.09
N TYR A 146 -6.76 15.98 15.31
CA TYR A 146 -6.82 17.07 16.30
C TYR A 146 -6.14 18.35 15.80
N LEU A 147 -4.98 18.27 15.17
CA LEU A 147 -4.32 19.46 14.58
C LEU A 147 -5.21 20.13 13.53
N THR A 148 -5.99 19.34 12.79
CA THR A 148 -6.94 19.87 11.81
C THR A 148 -8.12 20.60 12.48
N THR A 149 -8.59 20.12 13.64
CA THR A 149 -9.66 20.80 14.39
C THR A 149 -9.24 22.14 14.97
N ARG A 150 -7.93 22.40 15.10
CA ARG A 150 -7.41 23.72 15.51
C ARG A 150 -7.65 24.81 14.48
N ILE A 151 -7.88 24.45 13.22
CA ILE A 151 -8.23 25.39 12.15
C ILE A 151 -9.74 25.55 12.10
N VAL A 152 -10.47 24.44 11.95
CA VAL A 152 -11.94 24.39 12.00
C VAL A 152 -12.35 23.12 12.73
N ASN A 153 -13.07 23.26 13.85
CA ASN A 153 -13.60 22.12 14.59
C ASN A 153 -14.85 21.53 13.90
N SER A 154 -14.63 20.85 12.78
CA SER A 154 -15.68 20.23 11.96
C SER A 154 -15.19 18.91 11.40
N TYR A 155 -15.93 17.83 11.64
CA TYR A 155 -15.61 16.51 11.13
C TYR A 155 -15.52 16.45 9.59
N PRO A 156 -16.47 17.00 8.81
CA PRO A 156 -16.33 17.05 7.34
C PRO A 156 -15.10 17.85 6.87
N PHE A 157 -14.66 18.86 7.64
CA PHE A 157 -13.41 19.57 7.33
C PHE A 157 -12.18 18.67 7.54
N VAL A 158 -12.16 17.85 8.59
CA VAL A 158 -11.09 16.87 8.80
C VAL A 158 -11.00 15.86 7.65
N ILE A 159 -12.14 15.33 7.21
CA ILE A 159 -12.19 14.41 6.06
C ILE A 159 -11.67 15.10 4.79
N PHE A 160 -12.10 16.33 4.53
CA PHE A 160 -11.61 17.10 3.38
C PHE A 160 -10.09 17.25 3.39
N VAL A 161 -9.50 17.59 4.53
CA VAL A 161 -8.05 17.70 4.69
C VAL A 161 -7.35 16.37 4.45
N GLN A 162 -7.89 15.26 4.98
CA GLN A 162 -7.37 13.91 4.71
C GLN A 162 -7.40 13.57 3.21
N ILE A 163 -8.50 13.89 2.51
CA ILE A 163 -8.61 13.68 1.05
C ILE A 163 -7.52 14.47 0.31
N VAL A 164 -7.30 15.74 0.66
CA VAL A 164 -6.26 16.57 0.06
C VAL A 164 -4.87 15.96 0.25
N PHE A 165 -4.50 15.62 1.50
CA PHE A 165 -3.17 15.06 1.79
C PHE A 165 -2.96 13.70 1.15
N PHE A 166 -3.96 12.82 1.18
CA PHE A 166 -3.89 11.51 0.52
C PHE A 166 -3.70 11.65 -0.99
N SER A 167 -4.43 12.57 -1.62
CA SER A 167 -4.33 12.83 -3.06
C SER A 167 -2.95 13.36 -3.47
N ILE A 168 -2.38 14.26 -2.66
CA ILE A 168 -1.01 14.75 -2.86
C ILE A 168 0.00 13.61 -2.70
N ALA A 169 -0.15 12.78 -1.67
CA ALA A 169 0.72 11.63 -1.43
C ALA A 169 0.67 10.62 -2.59
N MET A 170 -0.53 10.35 -3.13
CA MET A 170 -0.72 9.48 -4.29
C MET A 170 -0.04 10.02 -5.54
N GLY A 171 -0.22 11.31 -5.86
CA GLY A 171 0.48 11.91 -7.00
C GLY A 171 2.00 11.90 -6.85
N TYR A 172 2.51 12.12 -5.63
CA TYR A 172 3.94 12.03 -5.33
C TYR A 172 4.48 10.60 -5.52
N LEU A 173 3.76 9.60 -5.02
CA LEU A 173 4.11 8.19 -5.16
C LEU A 173 4.17 7.80 -6.64
N LEU A 174 3.13 8.09 -7.42
CA LEU A 174 3.05 7.68 -8.82
C LEU A 174 4.07 8.40 -9.69
N SER A 175 4.31 9.71 -9.47
CA SER A 175 5.39 10.43 -10.17
C SER A 175 6.78 9.88 -9.79
N THR A 176 6.97 9.44 -8.55
CA THR A 176 8.22 8.79 -8.12
C THR A 176 8.40 7.44 -8.82
N LEU A 177 7.35 6.62 -8.89
CA LEU A 177 7.41 5.34 -9.60
C LEU A 177 7.62 5.53 -11.11
N GLU A 178 6.98 6.53 -11.73
CA GLU A 178 7.27 6.88 -13.14
C GLU A 178 8.75 7.24 -13.32
N SER A 179 9.33 8.00 -12.38
CA SER A 179 10.74 8.37 -12.44
C SER A 179 11.71 7.18 -12.33
N TRP A 180 11.22 6.05 -11.82
CA TRP A 180 11.92 4.77 -11.78
C TRP A 180 11.65 3.88 -13.00
N GLY A 181 10.90 4.36 -13.99
CA GLY A 181 10.67 3.68 -15.26
C GLY A 181 9.43 2.80 -15.32
N PHE A 182 8.52 2.92 -14.35
CA PHE A 182 7.21 2.28 -14.43
C PHE A 182 6.35 2.94 -15.52
N SER A 183 5.65 2.13 -16.30
CA SER A 183 4.77 2.65 -17.35
C SER A 183 3.57 3.40 -16.78
N LYS A 184 3.23 4.57 -17.37
CA LYS A 184 2.06 5.38 -16.97
C LYS A 184 0.75 4.59 -16.96
N LYS A 185 0.58 3.64 -17.89
CA LYS A 185 -0.62 2.80 -17.96
C LYS A 185 -0.80 1.96 -16.70
N VAL A 186 0.26 1.27 -16.26
CA VAL A 186 0.23 0.48 -15.02
C VAL A 186 -0.04 1.36 -13.81
N LEU A 187 0.62 2.53 -13.73
CA LEU A 187 0.43 3.46 -12.62
C LEU A 187 -1.02 3.97 -12.54
N MET A 188 -1.62 4.35 -13.67
CA MET A 188 -3.01 4.78 -13.75
C MET A 188 -3.98 3.64 -13.38
N THR A 189 -3.71 2.41 -13.81
CA THR A 189 -4.53 1.25 -13.41
C THR A 189 -4.46 1.00 -11.90
N VAL A 190 -3.27 1.09 -11.30
CA VAL A 190 -3.10 0.94 -9.85
C VAL A 190 -3.81 2.07 -9.10
N GLU A 191 -3.68 3.31 -9.57
CA GLU A 191 -4.37 4.46 -8.99
C GLU A 191 -5.88 4.26 -8.98
N LEU A 192 -6.47 3.98 -10.15
CA LEU A 192 -7.90 3.73 -10.30
C LEU A 192 -8.36 2.56 -9.44
N PHE A 193 -7.57 1.48 -9.37
CA PHE A 193 -7.89 0.36 -8.49
C PHE A 193 -7.93 0.79 -7.02
N VAL A 194 -6.99 1.62 -6.55
CA VAL A 194 -6.97 2.11 -5.17
C VAL A 194 -8.16 3.03 -4.87
N VAL A 195 -8.42 4.03 -5.72
CA VAL A 195 -9.43 5.07 -5.43
C VAL A 195 -10.87 4.62 -5.73
N LEU A 196 -11.05 3.62 -6.60
CA LEU A 196 -12.38 3.05 -6.88
C LEU A 196 -12.73 1.89 -5.97
N ASN A 197 -11.76 1.33 -5.23
CA ASN A 197 -12.02 0.21 -4.32
C ASN A 197 -12.95 0.67 -3.17
N PRO A 198 -14.15 0.09 -3.04
CA PRO A 198 -15.09 0.47 -1.98
C PRO A 198 -14.60 0.09 -0.58
N LEU A 199 -13.63 -0.82 -0.44
CA LEU A 199 -13.03 -1.20 0.85
C LEU A 199 -12.01 -0.16 1.36
N VAL A 200 -11.60 0.77 0.49
CA VAL A 200 -10.74 1.91 0.88
C VAL A 200 -11.62 3.11 1.32
N ARG A 201 -12.95 2.94 1.34
CA ARG A 201 -13.94 3.94 1.76
C ARG A 201 -14.37 3.71 3.21
#